data_AF-A0A7Y5SRA9-F1
#
_entry.id   AF-A0A7Y5SRA9-F1
#
_cell.length_a   1.000
_cell.length_b   1.000
_cell.length_c   1.000
_cell.angle_alpha   90.00
_cell.angle_beta   90.00
_cell.angle_gamma   90.00
#
_symmetry.space_group_name_H-M   'P 1'
#
loop_
_entity.id
_entity.type
_entity.pdbx_description
1 polymer ?
#
loop_
_entity_poly.entity_id
_entity_poly.type
_entity_poly.pdbx_seq_one_letter_code
_entity_poly.pdbx_strand_id
1 'polypeptide(L)'
;MTNRINRRQFLAGTAAAAGGFAAGFHAPAILRAAAADNWGDLVGRFVYDGTAPERKKLKVDKDIECCGKFDIRDESLMVGDDNGLANVYVYVRDRRVDVCPELAESVEKRVTLDNRDCIFKPHAMAIWTDKQEFYIVNSDPVAQNVAFSPLGDTPANIVLAVAANATWKFRRAQSIPVPIACNYHPWESAYILPRDNPYVAISAMDGTFRIPKLPVGKKLEFQAWQERVGYLDTPDWKKGRFEMEIKPGVNDLGAVKLPPKMFEK
;
A
#
# COMPACT_ATOMS: atom_id res chain seq x y z
N MET A 1 16.43 22.59 -25.78
CA MET A 1 15.09 21.96 -25.67
C MET A 1 15.28 20.60 -25.02
N THR A 2 15.30 20.58 -23.69
CA THR A 2 15.64 19.40 -22.88
C THR A 2 14.38 18.58 -22.62
N ASN A 3 14.33 17.38 -23.18
CA ASN A 3 13.36 16.34 -22.84
C ASN A 3 13.48 16.02 -21.34
N ARG A 4 12.68 16.68 -20.51
CA ARG A 4 12.42 16.23 -19.14
C ARG A 4 11.43 15.07 -19.24
N ILE A 5 11.85 13.91 -18.75
CA ILE A 5 11.02 12.70 -18.72
C ILE A 5 9.81 12.99 -17.83
N ASN A 6 8.67 13.29 -18.45
CA ASN A 6 7.40 13.48 -17.78
C ASN A 6 6.88 12.12 -17.34
N ARG A 7 6.80 11.91 -16.03
CA ARG A 7 6.32 10.70 -15.34
C ARG A 7 4.80 10.56 -15.44
N ARG A 8 4.26 10.60 -16.67
CA ARG A 8 2.83 10.36 -17.00
C ARG A 8 2.51 8.92 -17.39
N GLN A 9 3.43 7.98 -17.20
CA GLN A 9 3.16 6.55 -17.34
C GLN A 9 3.28 5.87 -15.98
N PHE A 10 2.23 6.05 -15.19
CA PHE A 10 1.89 5.13 -14.12
C PHE A 10 0.63 4.41 -14.62
N LEU A 11 0.79 3.26 -15.29
CA LEU A 11 -0.21 2.20 -15.49
C LEU A 11 0.37 1.14 -16.45
N ALA A 12 0.46 -0.11 -15.97
CA ALA A 12 0.15 -1.37 -16.67
C ALA A 12 1.02 -2.52 -16.15
N GLY A 13 0.40 -3.43 -15.41
CA GLY A 13 0.89 -4.78 -15.18
C GLY A 13 0.01 -5.43 -14.11
N THR A 14 -0.83 -6.42 -14.38
CA THR A 14 -1.12 -7.22 -15.58
C THR A 14 -2.49 -7.85 -15.34
N ALA A 15 -3.43 -7.68 -16.27
CA ALA A 15 -4.62 -8.51 -16.37
C ALA A 15 -4.54 -9.33 -17.66
N ALA A 16 -4.92 -10.61 -17.52
CA ALA A 16 -5.25 -11.60 -18.55
C ALA A 16 -4.12 -12.25 -19.38
N ALA A 17 -3.98 -13.56 -19.16
CA ALA A 17 -3.74 -14.50 -20.25
C ALA A 17 -4.93 -15.46 -20.30
N ALA A 18 -5.83 -15.25 -21.26
CA ALA A 18 -6.83 -16.22 -21.67
C ALA A 18 -6.20 -17.14 -22.73
N GLY A 19 -6.15 -18.44 -22.47
CA GLY A 19 -5.77 -19.47 -23.44
C GLY A 19 -6.89 -20.49 -23.53
N GLY A 20 -7.51 -20.59 -24.72
CA GLY A 20 -8.52 -21.59 -25.02
C GLY A 20 -7.91 -22.98 -25.23
N PHE A 21 -8.57 -24.01 -24.73
CA PHE A 21 -8.44 -25.39 -25.20
C PHE A 21 -9.80 -26.11 -25.16
N ALA A 22 -9.87 -27.11 -26.02
CA ALA A 22 -11.03 -27.70 -26.65
C ALA A 22 -12.05 -28.42 -25.74
N ALA A 23 -13.25 -28.59 -26.30
CA ALA A 23 -14.38 -29.31 -25.75
C ALA A 23 -14.08 -30.78 -25.44
N GLY A 24 -14.42 -31.19 -24.21
CA GLY A 24 -14.56 -32.57 -23.79
C GLY A 24 -15.69 -32.64 -22.76
N PHE A 25 -16.81 -33.26 -23.13
CA PHE A 25 -17.93 -33.54 -22.24
C PHE A 25 -17.49 -34.50 -21.14
N HIS A 26 -17.29 -34.00 -19.92
CA HIS A 26 -17.26 -34.80 -18.69
C HIS A 26 -18.23 -34.15 -17.69
N ALA A 27 -19.13 -34.97 -17.14
CA ALA A 27 -20.19 -34.56 -16.24
C ALA A 27 -19.65 -33.69 -15.09
N PRO A 28 -20.36 -32.62 -14.67
CA PRO A 28 -19.93 -31.85 -13.53
C PRO A 28 -20.11 -32.71 -12.28
N ALA A 29 -19.00 -33.17 -11.72
CA ALA A 29 -18.92 -33.46 -10.31
C ALA A 29 -19.36 -32.20 -9.57
N ILE A 30 -20.35 -32.34 -8.68
CA ILE A 30 -20.75 -31.27 -7.77
C ILE A 30 -19.55 -30.99 -6.87
N LEU A 31 -18.67 -30.06 -7.27
CA LEU A 31 -17.79 -29.40 -6.33
C LEU A 31 -18.70 -28.63 -5.38
N ARG A 32 -18.78 -29.11 -4.14
CA ARG A 32 -19.30 -28.32 -3.03
C ARG A 32 -18.53 -26.99 -2.99
N ALA A 33 -19.19 -25.92 -3.43
CA ALA A 33 -18.82 -24.55 -3.08
C ALA A 33 -19.06 -24.35 -1.57
N ALA A 34 -18.21 -24.94 -0.73
CA ALA A 34 -18.31 -24.83 0.73
C ALA A 34 -17.28 -23.85 1.32
N ALA A 35 -16.48 -23.18 0.47
CA ALA A 35 -15.49 -22.18 0.89
C ALA A 35 -15.95 -20.72 0.70
N ALA A 36 -17.02 -20.47 -0.06
CA ALA A 36 -17.50 -19.11 -0.34
C ALA A 36 -18.27 -18.48 0.84
N ASP A 37 -18.85 -19.30 1.72
CA ASP A 37 -19.76 -18.82 2.76
C ASP A 37 -19.05 -18.35 4.04
N ASN A 38 -17.75 -18.60 4.20
CA ASN A 38 -16.99 -18.23 5.41
C ASN A 38 -16.18 -16.93 5.25
N TRP A 39 -16.12 -16.37 4.05
CA TRP A 39 -15.27 -15.22 3.73
C TRP A 39 -16.03 -14.17 2.91
N GLY A 40 -15.76 -12.90 3.18
CA GLY A 40 -16.30 -11.77 2.43
C GLY A 40 -15.20 -10.78 2.06
N ASP A 41 -15.42 -10.01 1.02
CA ASP A 41 -14.50 -8.95 0.60
C ASP A 41 -15.04 -7.61 1.09
N LEU A 42 -14.16 -6.75 1.62
CA LEU A 42 -14.45 -5.34 1.85
C LEU A 42 -13.88 -4.53 0.69
N VAL A 43 -14.72 -3.72 0.07
CA VAL A 43 -14.33 -2.79 -1.00
C VAL A 43 -14.79 -1.38 -0.67
N GLY A 44 -14.18 -0.40 -1.34
CA GLY A 44 -14.63 0.97 -1.29
C GLY A 44 -13.71 1.88 -2.11
N ARG A 45 -13.99 3.17 -2.06
CA ARG A 45 -13.22 4.18 -2.77
C ARG A 45 -13.05 5.44 -1.92
N PHE A 46 -11.81 5.91 -1.77
CA PHE A 46 -11.54 7.23 -1.17
C PHE A 46 -11.54 8.31 -2.24
N VAL A 47 -12.26 9.39 -1.99
CA VAL A 47 -12.40 10.51 -2.91
C VAL A 47 -11.94 11.79 -2.23
N TYR A 48 -11.00 12.48 -2.86
CA TYR A 48 -10.62 13.84 -2.48
C TYR A 48 -11.72 14.81 -2.94
N ASP A 49 -12.49 15.37 -2.01
CA ASP A 49 -13.71 16.12 -2.32
C ASP A 49 -13.43 17.61 -2.61
N GLY A 50 -12.67 17.85 -3.67
CA GLY A 50 -12.31 19.19 -4.13
C GLY A 50 -11.27 19.16 -5.24
N THR A 51 -10.74 20.33 -5.60
CA THR A 51 -9.67 20.43 -6.60
C THR A 51 -8.36 19.95 -6.00
N ALA A 52 -7.79 18.89 -6.57
CA ALA A 52 -6.48 18.39 -6.17
C ALA A 52 -5.40 19.49 -6.28
N PRO A 53 -4.61 19.74 -5.22
CA PRO A 53 -3.52 20.71 -5.29
C PRO A 53 -2.39 20.19 -6.19
N GLU A 54 -1.68 21.10 -6.85
CA GLU A 54 -0.47 20.70 -7.58
C GLU A 54 0.57 20.13 -6.60
N ARG A 55 1.11 18.94 -6.91
CA ARG A 55 2.18 18.34 -6.09
C ARG A 55 3.41 19.23 -6.10
N LYS A 56 3.83 19.64 -4.91
CA LYS A 56 5.01 20.49 -4.70
C LYS A 56 6.25 19.81 -5.25
N LYS A 57 7.04 20.54 -6.05
CA LYS A 57 8.37 20.11 -6.45
C LYS A 57 9.32 20.10 -5.25
N LEU A 58 10.01 18.97 -5.04
CA LEU A 58 10.96 18.83 -3.93
C LEU A 58 12.32 19.40 -4.33
N LYS A 59 13.07 19.89 -3.34
CA LYS A 59 14.42 20.38 -3.54
C LYS A 59 15.36 19.18 -3.66
N VAL A 60 16.02 19.06 -4.80
CA VAL A 60 17.06 18.06 -5.06
C VAL A 60 18.40 18.78 -5.06
N ASP A 61 19.12 18.67 -3.95
CA ASP A 61 20.38 19.40 -3.71
C ASP A 61 21.59 18.50 -3.44
N LYS A 62 21.41 17.18 -3.57
CA LYS A 62 22.46 16.17 -3.53
C LYS A 62 22.41 15.31 -4.78
N ASP A 63 23.57 14.75 -5.15
CA ASP A 63 23.74 13.91 -6.33
C ASP A 63 23.06 14.52 -7.59
N ILE A 64 23.18 15.84 -7.75
CA ILE A 64 22.40 16.64 -8.71
C ILE A 64 22.60 16.15 -10.15
N GLU A 65 23.80 15.70 -10.49
CA GLU A 65 24.10 15.13 -11.81
C GLU A 65 23.29 13.85 -12.11
N CYS A 66 22.89 13.11 -11.08
CA CYS A 66 22.00 11.96 -11.17
C CYS A 66 20.55 12.38 -10.92
N CYS A 67 20.23 12.79 -9.69
CA CYS A 67 18.88 12.99 -9.20
C CYS A 67 18.20 14.25 -9.75
N GLY A 68 18.99 15.27 -10.11
CA GLY A 68 18.46 16.51 -10.71
C GLY A 68 17.84 16.33 -12.10
N LYS A 69 17.99 15.15 -12.70
CA LYS A 69 17.37 14.77 -13.98
C LYS A 69 15.87 14.44 -13.85
N PHE A 70 15.41 14.11 -12.65
CA PHE A 70 14.02 13.68 -12.41
C PHE A 70 13.15 14.85 -11.93
N ASP A 71 11.85 14.80 -12.25
CA ASP A 71 10.86 15.71 -11.67
C ASP A 71 10.30 15.14 -10.36
N ILE A 72 11.12 15.22 -9.31
CA ILE A 72 10.78 14.72 -7.98
C ILE A 72 9.80 15.68 -7.31
N ARG A 73 8.63 15.15 -6.96
CA ARG A 73 7.51 15.88 -6.35
C ARG A 73 7.03 15.17 -5.11
N ASP A 74 6.46 15.94 -4.20
CA ASP A 74 5.88 15.47 -2.94
C ASP A 74 4.81 14.40 -3.20
N GLU A 75 5.06 13.17 -2.78
CA GLU A 75 4.12 12.03 -2.90
C GLU A 75 3.17 11.94 -1.68
N SER A 76 3.24 12.91 -0.75
CA SER A 76 2.42 12.84 0.47
C SER A 76 0.91 13.00 0.27
N LEU A 77 0.50 13.54 -0.89
CA LEU A 77 -0.90 13.61 -1.30
C LEU A 77 -0.99 13.28 -2.78
N MET A 78 -1.44 12.06 -3.06
CA MET A 78 -1.60 11.53 -4.41
C MET A 78 -3.09 11.47 -4.73
N VAL A 79 -3.55 12.42 -5.54
CA VAL A 79 -4.94 12.49 -6.02
C VAL A 79 -4.97 12.26 -7.53
N GLY A 80 -5.79 11.33 -7.97
CA GLY A 80 -5.97 10.96 -9.38
C GLY A 80 -6.82 11.97 -10.14
N ASP A 81 -6.82 11.85 -11.47
CA ASP A 81 -7.59 12.73 -12.36
C ASP A 81 -9.11 12.65 -12.11
N ASP A 82 -9.58 11.54 -11.52
CA ASP A 82 -10.97 11.28 -11.14
C ASP A 82 -11.28 11.59 -9.66
N ASN A 83 -10.39 12.35 -9.00
CA ASN A 83 -10.36 12.64 -7.57
C ASN A 83 -10.15 11.41 -6.66
N GLY A 84 -9.70 10.28 -7.20
CA GLY A 84 -9.28 9.14 -6.40
C GLY A 84 -8.15 9.49 -5.45
N LEU A 85 -8.28 9.17 -4.16
CA LEU A 85 -7.22 9.40 -3.18
C LEU A 85 -6.40 8.12 -2.95
N ALA A 86 -5.14 8.13 -3.39
CA ALA A 86 -4.22 7.00 -3.23
C ALA A 86 -3.54 6.98 -1.86
N ASN A 87 -2.87 5.87 -1.55
CA ASN A 87 -2.03 5.67 -0.37
C ASN A 87 -2.80 5.78 0.97
N VAL A 88 -4.12 5.56 0.96
CA VAL A 88 -4.90 5.39 2.19
C VAL A 88 -4.81 3.94 2.63
N TYR A 89 -4.27 3.72 3.83
CA TYR A 89 -4.25 2.42 4.47
C TYR A 89 -5.62 2.13 5.09
N VAL A 90 -6.17 0.96 4.82
CA VAL A 90 -7.34 0.40 5.53
C VAL A 90 -6.95 -0.97 6.05
N TYR A 91 -7.05 -1.20 7.35
CA TYR A 91 -6.58 -2.44 7.96
C TYR A 91 -7.41 -2.86 9.17
N VAL A 92 -7.50 -4.17 9.38
CA VAL A 92 -8.16 -4.74 10.57
C VAL A 92 -7.30 -4.48 11.81
N ARG A 93 -7.93 -3.95 12.87
CA ARG A 93 -7.29 -3.65 14.16
C ARG A 93 -7.34 -4.82 15.13
N ASP A 94 -8.37 -5.65 15.01
CA ASP A 94 -8.58 -6.79 15.89
C ASP A 94 -7.36 -7.70 15.92
N ARG A 95 -7.12 -8.29 17.10
CA ARG A 95 -6.06 -9.26 17.30
C ARG A 95 -6.64 -10.66 17.11
N ARG A 96 -5.81 -11.59 16.62
CA ARG A 96 -6.19 -13.02 16.45
C ARG A 96 -7.43 -13.20 15.56
N VAL A 97 -7.47 -12.46 14.47
CA VAL A 97 -8.50 -12.59 13.43
C VAL A 97 -8.27 -13.88 12.66
N ASP A 98 -9.33 -14.61 12.34
CA ASP A 98 -9.24 -15.83 11.55
C ASP A 98 -8.67 -15.50 10.17
N VAL A 99 -7.67 -16.26 9.73
CA VAL A 99 -6.96 -16.04 8.48
C VAL A 99 -7.42 -17.05 7.44
N CYS A 100 -7.82 -16.57 6.27
CA CYS A 100 -8.14 -17.43 5.14
C CYS A 100 -6.90 -18.25 4.73
N PRO A 101 -6.95 -19.60 4.72
CA PRO A 101 -5.80 -20.43 4.33
C PRO A 101 -5.27 -20.10 2.92
N GLU A 102 -6.18 -19.80 1.98
CA GLU A 102 -5.84 -19.41 0.61
C GLU A 102 -4.94 -18.17 0.56
N LEU A 103 -5.21 -17.16 1.40
CA LEU A 103 -4.34 -15.98 1.50
C LEU A 103 -2.97 -16.32 2.10
N ALA A 104 -2.94 -17.22 3.10
CA ALA A 104 -1.70 -17.64 3.74
C ALA A 104 -0.78 -18.45 2.81
N GLU A 105 -1.35 -19.15 1.83
CA GLU A 105 -0.63 -19.99 0.86
C GLU A 105 -0.21 -19.21 -0.40
N SER A 106 -1.00 -18.22 -0.82
CA SER A 106 -0.78 -17.46 -2.06
C SER A 106 0.02 -16.16 -1.88
N VAL A 107 0.25 -15.71 -0.64
CA VAL A 107 0.98 -14.46 -0.39
C VAL A 107 2.42 -14.53 -0.92
N GLU A 108 2.82 -13.52 -1.67
CA GLU A 108 4.19 -13.37 -2.14
C GLU A 108 5.18 -13.30 -0.98
N LYS A 109 6.31 -14.01 -1.10
CA LYS A 109 7.30 -14.11 -0.01
C LYS A 109 8.01 -12.78 0.28
N ARG A 110 8.01 -11.84 -0.66
CA ARG A 110 8.76 -10.59 -0.57
C ARG A 110 7.85 -9.39 -0.78
N VAL A 111 8.02 -8.40 0.09
CA VAL A 111 7.54 -7.02 -0.15
C VAL A 111 8.76 -6.22 -0.55
N THR A 112 8.79 -5.70 -1.79
CA THR A 112 9.96 -5.01 -2.33
C THR A 112 9.85 -3.50 -2.21
N LEU A 113 10.90 -2.87 -1.69
CA LEU A 113 11.19 -1.44 -1.83
C LEU A 113 12.42 -1.28 -2.71
N ASP A 114 12.32 -0.42 -3.72
CA ASP A 114 13.42 -0.12 -4.64
C ASP A 114 13.72 1.38 -4.62
N ASN A 115 14.99 1.74 -4.40
CA ASN A 115 15.49 3.07 -4.72
C ASN A 115 15.69 3.16 -6.23
N ARG A 116 14.77 3.86 -6.91
CA ARG A 116 14.79 3.99 -8.36
C ARG A 116 14.23 5.34 -8.80
N ASP A 117 14.97 6.02 -9.66
CA ASP A 117 14.72 7.39 -10.10
C ASP A 117 14.87 8.39 -8.93
N CYS A 118 15.82 8.11 -8.03
CA CYS A 118 16.10 8.86 -6.80
C CYS A 118 14.87 9.06 -5.90
N ILE A 119 14.01 8.04 -5.83
CA ILE A 119 12.87 7.94 -4.93
C ILE A 119 12.67 6.48 -4.52
N PHE A 120 11.94 6.27 -3.43
CA PHE A 120 11.45 4.96 -3.03
C PHE A 120 10.24 4.52 -3.84
N LYS A 121 10.24 3.26 -4.28
CA LYS A 121 9.11 2.65 -4.98
C LYS A 121 8.79 1.25 -4.42
N PRO A 122 7.52 0.97 -4.06
CA PRO A 122 6.39 1.91 -3.98
C PRO A 122 6.50 2.82 -2.74
N HIS A 123 5.74 3.92 -2.72
CA HIS A 123 5.67 4.87 -1.60
C HIS A 123 4.93 4.29 -0.37
N ALA A 124 3.94 3.43 -0.58
CA ALA A 124 3.14 2.83 0.47
C ALA A 124 3.12 1.30 0.34
N MET A 125 3.46 0.60 1.42
CA MET A 125 3.54 -0.86 1.51
C MET A 125 2.86 -1.40 2.76
N ALA A 126 2.43 -2.65 2.69
CA ALA A 126 2.03 -3.45 3.84
C ALA A 126 2.85 -4.75 3.85
N ILE A 127 3.14 -5.29 5.02
CA ILE A 127 3.90 -6.54 5.15
C ILE A 127 3.31 -7.42 6.25
N TRP A 128 3.10 -8.69 5.92
CA TRP A 128 2.70 -9.70 6.90
C TRP A 128 3.95 -10.31 7.55
N THR A 129 4.20 -9.93 8.81
CA THR A 129 5.47 -10.18 9.52
C THR A 129 5.90 -11.65 9.55
N ASP A 130 4.93 -12.56 9.56
CA ASP A 130 5.18 -13.99 9.77
C ASP A 130 5.33 -14.76 8.45
N LYS A 131 5.01 -14.12 7.32
CA LYS A 131 4.94 -14.75 5.99
C LYS A 131 5.86 -14.12 4.97
N GLN A 132 6.21 -12.85 5.15
CA GLN A 132 6.93 -12.06 4.17
C GLN A 132 8.22 -11.48 4.73
N GLU A 133 9.21 -11.30 3.86
CA GLU A 133 10.41 -10.54 4.15
C GLU A 133 10.42 -9.23 3.37
N PHE A 134 10.98 -8.19 3.99
CA PHE A 134 11.13 -6.89 3.36
C PHE A 134 12.40 -6.90 2.52
N TYR A 135 12.25 -6.84 1.20
CA TYR A 135 13.35 -6.90 0.24
C TYR A 135 13.66 -5.50 -0.27
N ILE A 136 14.89 -5.05 -0.08
CA ILE A 136 15.30 -3.68 -0.34
C ILE A 136 16.33 -3.70 -1.46
N VAL A 137 16.11 -2.93 -2.51
CA VAL A 137 16.94 -2.90 -3.72
C VAL A 137 17.39 -1.46 -3.97
N ASN A 138 18.62 -1.30 -4.45
CA ASN A 138 19.09 -0.03 -4.99
C ASN A 138 19.32 -0.16 -6.50
N SER A 139 18.41 0.39 -7.29
CA SER A 139 18.52 0.48 -8.74
C SER A 139 19.08 1.83 -9.22
N ASP A 140 19.27 2.80 -8.33
CA ASP A 140 19.89 4.07 -8.67
C ASP A 140 21.40 3.91 -8.90
N PRO A 141 22.01 4.75 -9.77
CA PRO A 141 23.45 4.72 -10.03
C PRO A 141 24.27 5.44 -8.95
N VAL A 142 23.69 5.65 -7.76
CA VAL A 142 24.32 6.27 -6.59
C VAL A 142 24.06 5.42 -5.35
N ALA A 143 24.89 5.55 -4.32
CA ALA A 143 24.66 4.85 -3.07
C ALA A 143 23.39 5.39 -2.39
N GLN A 144 22.62 4.49 -1.81
CA GLN A 144 21.34 4.80 -1.18
C GLN A 144 21.31 4.35 0.26
N ASN A 145 20.33 4.87 0.99
CA ASN A 145 20.11 4.54 2.38
C ASN A 145 18.63 4.28 2.66
N VAL A 146 18.33 3.23 3.44
CA VAL A 146 16.97 2.91 3.88
C VAL A 146 16.95 2.83 5.40
N ALA A 147 16.33 3.83 6.02
CA ALA A 147 16.24 3.95 7.47
C ALA A 147 14.79 3.92 7.94
N PHE A 148 14.52 3.17 9.01
CA PHE A 148 13.21 3.06 9.65
C PHE A 148 13.35 2.64 11.12
N SER A 149 12.38 3.01 11.96
CA SER A 149 12.40 2.76 13.40
C SER A 149 11.01 2.33 13.92
N PRO A 150 10.57 1.07 13.66
CA PRO A 150 9.31 0.54 14.16
C PRO A 150 9.24 0.53 15.69
N LEU A 151 8.05 0.79 16.25
CA LEU A 151 7.87 0.84 17.69
C LEU A 151 8.02 -0.57 18.30
N GLY A 152 8.94 -0.69 19.25
CA GLY A 152 9.19 -1.94 19.99
C GLY A 152 9.86 -3.05 19.17
N ASP A 153 10.28 -2.78 17.94
CA ASP A 153 10.99 -3.71 17.07
C ASP A 153 12.39 -3.14 16.72
N THR A 154 13.24 -3.93 16.07
CA THR A 154 14.61 -3.51 15.77
C THR A 154 14.60 -2.38 14.72
N PRO A 155 15.25 -1.23 14.98
CA PRO A 155 15.44 -0.20 13.96
C PRO A 155 16.52 -0.61 12.96
N ALA A 156 16.46 -0.05 11.75
CA ALA A 156 17.48 -0.30 10.73
C ALA A 156 17.92 1.01 10.06
N ASN A 157 19.19 1.03 9.64
CA ASN A 157 19.78 2.09 8.84
C ASN A 157 20.71 1.43 7.81
N ILE A 158 20.14 0.98 6.70
CA ILE A 158 20.79 0.07 5.75
C ILE A 158 21.40 0.91 4.63
N VAL A 159 22.71 0.83 4.46
CA VAL A 159 23.43 1.46 3.35
C VAL A 159 23.55 0.46 2.21
N LEU A 160 23.13 0.87 1.02
CA LEU A 160 23.17 0.07 -0.20
C LEU A 160 24.11 0.72 -1.21
N ALA A 161 25.14 -0.01 -1.62
CA ALA A 161 25.93 0.34 -2.80
C ALA A 161 25.06 0.25 -4.08
N VAL A 162 25.57 0.75 -5.19
CA VAL A 162 24.92 0.62 -6.51
C VAL A 162 24.65 -0.84 -6.82
N ALA A 163 23.44 -1.16 -7.29
CA ALA A 163 22.97 -2.52 -7.61
C ALA A 163 22.97 -3.51 -6.42
N ALA A 164 23.17 -3.03 -5.19
CA ALA A 164 23.09 -3.86 -4.00
C ALA A 164 21.63 -4.08 -3.58
N ASN A 165 21.43 -5.11 -2.75
CA ASN A 165 20.16 -5.40 -2.12
C ASN A 165 20.36 -5.90 -0.68
N ALA A 166 19.31 -5.83 0.12
CA ALA A 166 19.26 -6.33 1.48
C ALA A 166 17.89 -6.94 1.78
N THR A 167 17.84 -7.80 2.79
CA THR A 167 16.59 -8.36 3.30
C THR A 167 16.45 -8.00 4.77
N TRP A 168 15.24 -7.63 5.18
CA TRP A 168 14.88 -7.34 6.55
C TRP A 168 13.62 -8.12 6.97
N LYS A 169 13.51 -8.45 8.26
CA LYS A 169 12.32 -9.08 8.84
C LYS A 169 11.81 -8.25 9.99
N PHE A 170 10.59 -7.73 9.85
CA PHE A 170 9.84 -7.18 10.96
C PHE A 170 9.37 -8.33 11.86
N ARG A 171 9.54 -8.17 13.16
CA ARG A 171 9.17 -9.17 14.19
C ARG A 171 7.96 -8.73 15.00
N ARG A 172 7.51 -7.48 14.85
CA ARG A 172 6.31 -6.97 15.52
C ARG A 172 5.38 -6.23 14.57
N ALA A 173 4.10 -6.57 14.65
CA ALA A 173 3.04 -5.78 14.07
C ALA A 173 3.02 -4.36 14.64
N GLN A 174 2.70 -3.40 13.78
CA GLN A 174 2.64 -1.97 14.09
C GLN A 174 1.20 -1.48 14.04
N SER A 175 0.87 -0.50 14.88
CA SER A 175 -0.48 0.09 14.95
C SER A 175 -0.73 1.15 13.89
N ILE A 176 0.35 1.73 13.32
CA ILE A 176 0.35 2.71 12.24
C ILE A 176 1.51 2.41 11.27
N PRO A 177 1.45 2.90 10.02
CA PRO A 177 2.55 2.73 9.07
C PRO A 177 3.84 3.34 9.60
N VAL A 178 4.95 2.61 9.44
CA VAL A 178 6.30 3.00 9.82
C VAL A 178 6.89 3.87 8.71
N PRO A 179 7.34 5.10 9.00
CA PRO A 179 8.03 5.91 8.03
C PRO A 179 9.38 5.31 7.67
N ILE A 180 9.69 5.35 6.39
CA ILE A 180 10.98 4.99 5.79
C ILE A 180 11.56 6.27 5.19
N ALA A 181 12.84 6.52 5.43
CA ALA A 181 13.55 7.68 4.89
C ALA A 181 14.94 7.29 4.38
N CYS A 182 15.43 8.05 3.40
CA CYS A 182 16.83 8.05 3.03
C CYS A 182 17.57 9.18 3.74
N ASN A 183 18.57 8.86 4.56
CA ASN A 183 19.39 9.90 5.22
C ASN A 183 20.33 10.62 4.23
N TYR A 184 20.62 10.01 3.08
CA TYR A 184 21.42 10.64 2.03
C TYR A 184 20.58 11.61 1.20
N HIS A 185 19.36 11.22 0.82
CA HIS A 185 18.45 11.99 -0.03
C HIS A 185 17.16 12.33 0.73
N PRO A 186 17.09 13.49 1.41
CA PRO A 186 15.98 13.80 2.34
C PRO A 186 14.59 13.93 1.69
N TRP A 187 14.51 13.93 0.36
CA TRP A 187 13.25 13.91 -0.39
C TRP A 187 12.69 12.50 -0.57
N GLU A 188 13.48 11.45 -0.34
CA GLU A 188 13.03 10.07 -0.45
C GLU A 188 12.36 9.62 0.85
N SER A 189 11.07 9.36 0.77
CA SER A 189 10.25 8.83 1.85
C SER A 189 9.33 7.74 1.35
N ALA A 190 8.99 6.80 2.22
CA ALA A 190 7.96 5.79 1.99
C ALA A 190 7.37 5.36 3.33
N TYR A 191 6.37 4.48 3.29
CA TYR A 191 5.74 3.89 4.46
C TYR A 191 5.58 2.39 4.29
N ILE A 192 5.78 1.66 5.39
CA ILE A 192 5.47 0.24 5.45
C ILE A 192 4.63 -0.05 6.69
N LEU A 193 3.55 -0.82 6.55
CA LEU A 193 2.73 -1.25 7.68
C LEU A 193 2.95 -2.75 7.98
N PRO A 194 3.79 -3.10 8.96
CA PRO A 194 3.89 -4.47 9.46
C PRO A 194 2.62 -4.89 10.21
N ARG A 195 2.02 -6.01 9.83
CA ARG A 195 0.85 -6.62 10.51
C ARG A 195 1.07 -8.11 10.73
N ASP A 196 0.38 -8.65 11.73
CA ASP A 196 0.34 -10.08 12.07
C ASP A 196 -0.76 -10.84 11.31
N ASN A 197 -1.49 -10.16 10.44
CA ASN A 197 -2.56 -10.70 9.61
C ASN A 197 -2.52 -10.05 8.21
N PRO A 198 -3.11 -10.68 7.17
CA PRO A 198 -3.06 -10.19 5.80
C PRO A 198 -4.06 -9.07 5.49
N TYR A 199 -4.91 -8.68 6.45
CA TYR A 199 -6.08 -7.83 6.18
C TYR A 199 -5.72 -6.34 6.17
N VAL A 200 -4.97 -5.96 5.14
CA VAL A 200 -4.57 -4.59 4.83
C VAL A 200 -4.84 -4.32 3.35
N ALA A 201 -5.45 -3.19 3.05
CA ALA A 201 -5.48 -2.62 1.72
C ALA A 201 -4.84 -1.22 1.75
N ILE A 202 -4.29 -0.84 0.61
CA ILE A 202 -3.80 0.51 0.34
C ILE A 202 -4.54 0.99 -0.91
N SER A 203 -5.16 2.16 -0.85
CA SER A 203 -5.93 2.66 -1.97
C SER A 203 -5.05 2.97 -3.18
N ALA A 204 -5.55 2.58 -4.35
CA ALA A 204 -4.93 2.83 -5.64
C ALA A 204 -5.09 4.30 -6.09
N MET A 205 -4.53 4.64 -7.25
CA MET A 205 -4.56 6.00 -7.79
C MET A 205 -5.97 6.53 -8.06
N ASP A 206 -6.91 5.64 -8.38
CA ASP A 206 -8.34 5.93 -8.54
C ASP A 206 -9.11 5.92 -7.20
N GLY A 207 -8.39 5.78 -6.09
CA GLY A 207 -8.92 5.74 -4.72
C GLY A 207 -9.52 4.42 -4.31
N THR A 208 -9.61 3.42 -5.20
CA THR A 208 -10.24 2.13 -4.88
C THR A 208 -9.35 1.29 -3.97
N PHE A 209 -9.97 0.51 -3.09
CA PHE A 209 -9.27 -0.48 -2.27
C PHE A 209 -10.10 -1.75 -2.13
N ARG A 210 -9.43 -2.86 -1.80
CA ARG A 210 -10.07 -4.15 -1.56
C ARG A 210 -9.30 -4.92 -0.50
N ILE A 211 -9.98 -5.35 0.57
CA ILE A 211 -9.48 -6.32 1.54
C ILE A 211 -10.24 -7.63 1.29
N PRO A 212 -9.59 -8.62 0.64
CA PRO A 212 -10.27 -9.85 0.27
C PRO A 212 -10.36 -10.82 1.46
N LYS A 213 -11.33 -11.73 1.38
CA LYS A 213 -11.45 -12.92 2.23
C LYS A 213 -11.39 -12.64 3.74
N LEU A 214 -12.03 -11.57 4.21
CA LEU A 214 -12.26 -11.30 5.63
C LEU A 214 -13.22 -12.34 6.23
N PRO A 215 -13.06 -12.74 7.51
CA PRO A 215 -13.97 -13.69 8.13
C PRO A 215 -15.36 -13.11 8.28
N VAL A 216 -16.37 -13.86 7.85
CA VAL A 216 -17.78 -13.45 7.95
C VAL A 216 -18.34 -13.69 9.36
N GLY A 217 -19.48 -13.07 9.65
CA GLY A 217 -20.27 -13.36 10.86
C GLY A 217 -19.65 -12.84 12.16
N LYS A 218 -18.55 -12.09 12.06
CA LYS A 218 -17.96 -11.32 13.16
C LYS A 218 -17.95 -9.85 12.79
N LYS A 219 -18.25 -9.01 13.78
CA LYS A 219 -18.00 -7.57 13.67
C LYS A 219 -16.49 -7.35 13.80
N LEU A 220 -15.88 -6.73 12.81
CA LEU A 220 -14.46 -6.40 12.78
C LEU A 220 -14.25 -4.90 12.95
N GLU A 221 -13.24 -4.51 13.72
CA GLU A 221 -12.78 -3.12 13.81
C GLU A 221 -11.70 -2.85 12.74
N PHE A 222 -11.90 -1.79 11.96
CA PHE A 222 -10.97 -1.30 10.95
C PHE A 222 -10.36 0.04 11.34
N GLN A 223 -9.22 0.36 10.72
CA GLN A 223 -8.51 1.61 10.85
C GLN A 223 -8.17 2.16 9.47
N ALA A 224 -8.48 3.42 9.25
CA ALA A 224 -8.07 4.18 8.09
C ALA A 224 -6.98 5.19 8.47
N TRP A 225 -5.90 5.26 7.70
CA TRP A 225 -4.74 6.12 7.93
C TRP A 225 -4.16 6.64 6.62
N GLN A 226 -3.73 7.91 6.59
CA GLN A 226 -3.06 8.54 5.46
C GLN A 226 -1.96 9.49 5.97
N GLU A 227 -0.81 9.53 5.30
CA GLU A 227 0.41 10.12 5.86
C GLU A 227 0.37 11.62 6.23
N ARG A 228 -0.44 12.44 5.54
CA ARG A 228 -0.53 13.87 5.86
C ARG A 228 -1.29 14.13 7.15
N VAL A 229 -2.20 13.23 7.51
CA VAL A 229 -3.24 13.48 8.51
C VAL A 229 -3.19 12.45 9.64
N GLY A 230 -2.39 11.40 9.47
CA GLY A 230 -2.34 10.28 10.38
C GLY A 230 -3.63 9.48 10.28
N TYR A 231 -4.35 9.36 11.39
CA TYR A 231 -5.67 8.73 11.37
C TYR A 231 -6.66 9.59 10.58
N LEU A 232 -7.43 8.96 9.68
CA LEU A 232 -8.49 9.64 8.93
C LEU A 232 -9.69 9.95 9.83
N ASP A 233 -9.55 10.94 10.70
CA ASP A 233 -10.57 11.32 11.68
C ASP A 233 -11.73 12.07 11.00
N THR A 234 -12.83 11.37 10.77
CA THR A 234 -14.07 11.93 10.21
C THR A 234 -15.18 11.94 11.27
N PRO A 235 -16.33 12.61 11.03
CA PRO A 235 -17.47 12.52 11.93
C PRO A 235 -17.89 11.07 12.21
N ASP A 236 -17.88 10.22 11.18
CA ASP A 236 -18.29 8.82 11.25
C ASP A 236 -17.15 7.90 11.69
N TRP A 237 -15.91 8.24 11.38
CA TRP A 237 -14.72 7.42 11.65
C TRP A 237 -13.82 8.11 12.65
N LYS A 238 -14.21 8.09 13.92
CA LYS A 238 -13.41 8.72 14.98
C LYS A 238 -12.03 8.09 15.08
N LYS A 239 -10.99 8.92 14.99
CA LYS A 239 -9.61 8.47 14.86
C LYS A 239 -9.45 7.47 13.71
N GLY A 240 -10.17 7.62 12.61
CA GLY A 240 -10.16 6.71 11.46
C GLY A 240 -10.73 5.31 11.70
N ARG A 241 -11.47 5.09 12.79
CA ARG A 241 -11.99 3.77 13.15
C ARG A 241 -13.42 3.60 12.72
N PHE A 242 -13.74 2.42 12.20
CA PHE A 242 -15.10 2.00 11.94
C PHE A 242 -15.23 0.51 12.18
N GLU A 243 -16.44 0.05 12.47
CA GLU A 243 -16.73 -1.36 12.68
C GLU A 243 -17.72 -1.84 11.62
N MET A 244 -17.52 -3.05 11.12
CA MET A 244 -18.43 -3.65 10.14
C MET A 244 -18.56 -5.14 10.38
N GLU A 245 -19.79 -5.65 10.28
CA GLU A 245 -20.02 -7.09 10.17
C GLU A 245 -19.85 -7.49 8.70
N ILE A 246 -18.89 -8.39 8.45
CA ILE A 246 -18.62 -8.87 7.09
C ILE A 246 -19.62 -9.98 6.75
N LYS A 247 -20.33 -9.79 5.63
CA LYS A 247 -21.22 -10.80 5.05
C LYS A 247 -20.50 -11.57 3.94
N PRO A 248 -20.93 -12.79 3.60
CA PRO A 248 -20.44 -13.48 2.41
C PRO A 248 -20.58 -12.62 1.15
N GLY A 249 -19.61 -12.70 0.25
CA GLY A 249 -19.58 -11.87 -0.96
C GLY A 249 -18.97 -10.49 -0.75
N VAL A 250 -19.46 -9.48 -1.49
CA VAL A 250 -18.89 -8.13 -1.51
C VAL A 250 -19.62 -7.22 -0.52
N ASN A 251 -18.83 -6.57 0.35
CA ASN A 251 -19.26 -5.58 1.32
C ASN A 251 -18.68 -4.23 0.87
N ASP A 252 -19.52 -3.35 0.33
CA ASP A 252 -19.09 -2.08 -0.26
C ASP A 252 -19.31 -0.91 0.71
N LEU A 253 -18.24 -0.19 1.05
CA LEU A 253 -18.32 1.07 1.82
C LEU A 253 -18.77 2.26 0.97
N GLY A 254 -18.84 2.09 -0.35
CA GLY A 254 -19.08 3.15 -1.28
C GLY A 254 -17.93 4.16 -1.35
N ALA A 255 -18.26 5.38 -1.74
CA ALA A 255 -17.31 6.49 -1.84
C ALA A 255 -17.20 7.23 -0.50
N VAL A 256 -16.01 7.19 0.10
CA VAL A 256 -15.66 7.97 1.29
C VAL A 256 -15.06 9.29 0.84
N LYS A 257 -15.85 10.35 0.92
CA LYS A 257 -15.45 11.71 0.54
C LYS A 257 -14.68 12.40 1.67
N LEU A 258 -13.48 12.88 1.36
CA LEU A 258 -12.57 13.51 2.32
C LEU A 258 -12.31 14.96 1.88
N PRO A 259 -12.65 15.96 2.72
CA PRO A 259 -12.57 17.36 2.31
C PRO A 259 -11.10 17.86 2.26
N PRO A 260 -10.76 18.76 1.31
CA PRO A 260 -9.41 19.30 1.14
C PRO A 260 -8.73 19.79 2.43
N LYS A 261 -9.47 20.51 3.27
CA LYS A 261 -9.02 21.05 4.56
C LYS A 261 -8.39 20.04 5.50
N MET A 262 -8.68 18.75 5.31
CA MET A 262 -8.09 17.68 6.12
C MET A 262 -6.59 17.53 5.84
N PHE A 263 -6.16 17.81 4.60
CA PHE A 263 -4.81 17.52 4.09
C PHE A 263 -3.92 18.76 3.93
N GLU A 264 -4.40 19.91 4.40
CA GLU A 264 -3.63 21.15 4.45
C GLU A 264 -2.58 21.03 5.56
N LYS A 265 -1.32 21.33 5.23
CA LYS A 265 -0.19 21.38 6.15
C LYS A 265 0.08 22.83 6.56
#